data_AF-A0A537R0C8-F1
#
_entry.id   AF-A0A537R0C8-F1
#
_cell.length_a   1.000
_cell.length_b   1.000
_cell.length_c   1.000
_cell.angle_alpha   90.00
_cell.angle_beta   90.00
_cell.angle_gamma   90.00
#
_symmetry.space_group_name_H-M   'P 1'
#
loop_
_entity.id
_entity.type
_entity.pdbx_description
1 polymer ?
#
loop_
_entity_poly.entity_id
_entity_poly.type
_entity_poly.pdbx_seq_one_letter_code
_entity_poly.pdbx_strand_id
1 'polypeptide(L)'
;MSEAGNLFTLLRQSADLEAAGAIEELVRDAPDRDLCRVNVIDFARRSGVDEERAIAAFLHAARLGMFELSWNVLCPGCGGVLDTSTTLKSVNKEEYDCALCAAGYRPTLDEMVEVTFTVSRRVRRIAAHDPHELPFAEYFRQIFWGSGINIPDYFEQLVEEIVLDQVELPPGEKALLSLQLPAEFVIVVDPVTHGTQFLDVKGEPTRERQNLSLVFDRLRAPTGTVTLRPGPLRLTLENRTDTRLLPGLWIAGDKLHELLGRRRPFLTAKRLLTNQVFRDIYGTDTIDVEQRLKITSLTFLFTDLKGSTELYERVGDLVAFDL
;
A
#
# COMPACT_ATOMS: atom_id res chain seq x y z
N MET A 1 -26.15 -12.35 8.35
CA MET A 1 -26.58 -12.46 6.94
C MET A 1 -27.67 -11.45 6.54
N SER A 2 -28.59 -11.00 7.41
CA SER A 2 -29.62 -10.00 7.02
C SER A 2 -29.07 -8.57 6.83
N GLU A 3 -28.07 -8.16 7.61
CA GLU A 3 -27.52 -6.80 7.55
C GLU A 3 -26.63 -6.58 6.32
N ALA A 4 -25.77 -7.55 5.99
CA ALA A 4 -24.92 -7.49 4.78
C ALA A 4 -25.74 -7.54 3.48
N GLY A 5 -26.81 -8.34 3.40
CA GLY A 5 -27.69 -8.39 2.23
C GLY A 5 -28.42 -7.05 1.96
N ASN A 6 -28.76 -6.32 3.02
CA ASN A 6 -29.33 -4.98 2.90
C ASN A 6 -28.31 -3.97 2.35
N LEU A 7 -27.03 -4.06 2.75
CA LEU A 7 -25.97 -3.16 2.24
C LEU A 7 -25.76 -3.31 0.73
N PHE A 8 -25.76 -4.53 0.19
CA PHE A 8 -25.66 -4.75 -1.26
C PHE A 8 -26.88 -4.27 -2.04
N THR A 9 -28.06 -4.34 -1.42
CA THR A 9 -29.29 -3.77 -2.00
C THR A 9 -29.19 -2.25 -2.09
N LEU A 10 -28.72 -1.59 -1.02
CA LEU A 10 -28.47 -0.15 -1.02
C LEU A 10 -27.38 0.24 -2.02
N LEU A 11 -26.30 -0.54 -2.12
CA LEU A 11 -25.22 -0.27 -3.07
C LEU A 11 -25.74 -0.24 -4.51
N ARG A 12 -26.58 -1.21 -4.89
CA ARG A 12 -27.23 -1.26 -6.22
C ARG A 12 -28.17 -0.08 -6.49
N GLN A 13 -28.68 0.59 -5.45
CA GLN A 13 -29.51 1.78 -5.61
C GLN A 13 -28.68 3.06 -5.76
N SER A 14 -27.45 3.07 -5.22
CA SER A 14 -26.58 4.25 -5.20
C SER A 14 -25.46 4.23 -6.25
N ALA A 15 -25.16 3.09 -6.86
CA ALA A 15 -24.06 2.91 -7.81
C ALA A 15 -24.52 2.15 -9.06
N ASP A 16 -23.64 2.10 -10.07
CA ASP A 16 -23.84 1.29 -11.27
C ASP A 16 -24.08 -0.19 -10.91
N LEU A 17 -25.08 -0.81 -11.55
CA LEU A 17 -25.55 -2.16 -11.20
C LEU A 17 -24.50 -3.25 -11.48
N GLU A 18 -23.73 -3.10 -12.55
CA GLU A 18 -22.67 -4.03 -12.93
C GLU A 18 -21.52 -3.95 -11.93
N ALA A 19 -21.08 -2.72 -11.62
CA ALA A 19 -20.04 -2.48 -10.62
C ALA A 19 -20.45 -2.98 -9.23
N ALA A 20 -21.68 -2.71 -8.79
CA ALA A 20 -22.22 -3.19 -7.52
C ALA A 20 -22.31 -4.72 -7.46
N GLY A 21 -22.71 -5.36 -8.57
CA GLY A 21 -22.72 -6.82 -8.71
C GLY A 21 -21.33 -7.43 -8.56
N ALA A 22 -20.34 -6.86 -9.27
CA ALA A 22 -18.95 -7.32 -9.19
C ALA A 22 -18.33 -7.14 -7.79
N ILE A 23 -18.67 -6.07 -7.07
CA ILE A 23 -18.26 -5.88 -5.67
C ILE A 23 -18.88 -6.95 -4.77
N GLU A 24 -20.15 -7.31 -4.98
CA GLU A 24 -20.80 -8.37 -4.21
C GLU A 24 -20.13 -9.73 -4.45
N GLU A 25 -19.82 -10.07 -5.70
CA GLU A 25 -19.07 -11.30 -6.03
C GLU A 25 -17.68 -11.29 -5.40
N LEU A 26 -16.95 -10.16 -5.47
CA LEU A 26 -15.66 -10.01 -4.80
C LEU A 26 -15.77 -10.31 -3.30
N VAL A 27 -16.70 -9.67 -2.60
CA VAL A 27 -16.87 -9.85 -1.15
C VAL A 27 -17.30 -11.26 -0.78
N ARG A 28 -18.11 -11.92 -1.61
CA ARG A 28 -18.63 -13.26 -1.34
C ARG A 28 -17.60 -14.35 -1.62
N ASP A 29 -16.93 -14.27 -2.77
CA ASP A 29 -16.27 -15.42 -3.37
C ASP A 29 -14.74 -15.29 -3.41
N ALA A 30 -14.19 -14.07 -3.27
CA ALA A 30 -12.74 -13.87 -3.30
C ALA A 30 -12.03 -14.37 -2.03
N PRO A 31 -10.74 -14.73 -2.12
CA PRO A 31 -9.88 -14.96 -0.96
C PRO A 31 -9.82 -13.72 -0.07
N ASP A 32 -9.68 -13.92 1.25
CA ASP A 32 -9.65 -12.84 2.25
C ASP A 32 -8.61 -11.76 1.93
N ARG A 33 -7.42 -12.15 1.46
CA ARG A 33 -6.34 -11.23 1.09
C ARG A 33 -6.70 -10.29 -0.05
N ASP A 34 -7.61 -10.69 -0.93
CA ASP A 34 -8.06 -9.86 -2.06
C ASP A 34 -9.06 -8.79 -1.62
N LEU A 35 -9.53 -8.86 -0.36
CA LEU A 35 -10.35 -7.83 0.28
C LEU A 35 -9.54 -6.87 1.17
N CYS A 36 -8.23 -7.10 1.28
CA CYS A 36 -7.27 -6.16 1.87
C CYS A 36 -6.71 -5.25 0.78
N ARG A 37 -6.75 -3.93 1.01
CA ARG A 37 -6.18 -2.92 0.09
C ARG A 37 -6.54 -3.17 -1.39
N VAL A 38 -7.84 -3.29 -1.67
CA VAL A 38 -8.34 -3.54 -3.02
C VAL A 38 -7.81 -2.47 -3.97
N ASN A 39 -7.08 -2.91 -5.00
CA ASN A 39 -6.68 -2.09 -6.13
C ASN A 39 -7.87 -1.96 -7.08
N VAL A 40 -8.59 -0.84 -7.00
CA VAL A 40 -9.81 -0.63 -7.81
C VAL A 40 -9.53 -0.67 -9.32
N ILE A 41 -8.32 -0.26 -9.75
CA ILE A 41 -7.94 -0.27 -11.16
C ILE A 41 -7.75 -1.70 -11.66
N ASP A 42 -7.08 -2.55 -10.88
CA ASP A 42 -6.96 -3.97 -11.21
C ASP A 42 -8.30 -4.71 -11.12
N PHE A 43 -9.13 -4.38 -10.12
CA PHE A 43 -10.49 -4.91 -9.98
C PHE A 43 -11.36 -4.61 -11.21
N ALA A 44 -11.37 -3.35 -11.67
CA ALA A 44 -12.14 -2.91 -12.82
C ALA A 44 -11.74 -3.72 -14.07
N ARG A 45 -10.43 -3.82 -14.31
CA ARG A 45 -9.87 -4.61 -15.42
C ARG A 45 -10.23 -6.10 -15.35
N ARG A 46 -10.15 -6.72 -14.17
CA ARG A 46 -10.46 -8.15 -13.97
C ARG A 46 -11.95 -8.46 -14.11
N SER A 47 -12.80 -7.53 -13.69
CA SER A 47 -14.25 -7.70 -13.68
C SER A 47 -14.92 -7.19 -14.96
N GLY A 48 -14.17 -6.55 -15.87
CA GLY A 48 -14.71 -5.98 -17.10
C GLY A 48 -15.52 -4.69 -16.92
N VAL A 49 -15.44 -4.07 -15.73
CA VAL A 49 -16.19 -2.86 -15.38
C VAL A 49 -15.36 -1.63 -15.74
N ASP A 50 -16.02 -0.56 -16.20
CA ASP A 50 -15.37 0.73 -16.40
C ASP A 50 -14.72 1.26 -15.12
N GLU A 51 -13.52 1.83 -15.24
CA GLU A 51 -12.74 2.27 -14.07
C GLU A 51 -13.45 3.35 -13.25
N GLU A 52 -14.11 4.33 -13.90
CA GLU A 52 -14.80 5.40 -13.17
C GLU A 52 -16.05 4.87 -12.46
N ARG A 53 -16.77 3.94 -13.08
CA ARG A 53 -17.90 3.24 -12.43
C ARG A 53 -17.45 2.39 -11.25
N ALA A 54 -16.32 1.68 -11.38
CA ALA A 54 -15.75 0.90 -10.29
C ALA A 54 -15.32 1.81 -9.13
N ILE A 55 -14.62 2.92 -9.41
CA ILE A 55 -14.24 3.92 -8.39
C ILE A 55 -15.48 4.46 -7.69
N ALA A 56 -16.50 4.89 -8.44
CA ALA A 56 -17.76 5.38 -7.88
C ALA A 56 -18.43 4.33 -6.96
N ALA A 57 -18.51 3.08 -7.41
CA ALA A 57 -19.11 2.01 -6.62
C ALA A 57 -18.36 1.73 -5.31
N PHE A 58 -17.01 1.71 -5.33
CA PHE A 58 -16.21 1.58 -4.10
C PHE A 58 -16.39 2.77 -3.15
N LEU A 59 -16.56 3.98 -3.68
CA LEU A 59 -16.84 5.17 -2.86
C LEU A 59 -18.20 5.10 -2.18
N HIS A 60 -19.24 4.68 -2.90
CA HIS A 60 -20.56 4.42 -2.31
C HIS A 60 -20.50 3.28 -1.28
N ALA A 61 -19.80 2.20 -1.59
CA ALA A 61 -19.61 1.08 -0.66
C ALA A 61 -18.88 1.53 0.61
N ALA A 62 -17.87 2.40 0.50
CA ALA A 62 -17.20 2.99 1.65
C ALA A 62 -18.13 3.90 2.47
N ARG A 63 -18.96 4.71 1.80
CA ARG A 63 -19.96 5.59 2.45
C ARG A 63 -21.04 4.79 3.21
N LEU A 64 -21.37 3.59 2.73
CA LEU A 64 -22.27 2.62 3.36
C LEU A 64 -21.58 1.81 4.48
N GLY A 65 -20.28 2.01 4.72
CA GLY A 65 -19.50 1.30 5.74
C GLY A 65 -19.13 -0.13 5.35
N MET A 66 -19.23 -0.49 4.07
CA MET A 66 -18.83 -1.82 3.58
C MET A 66 -17.31 -1.94 3.43
N PHE A 67 -16.65 -0.83 3.10
CA PHE A 67 -15.21 -0.73 2.94
C PHE A 67 -14.67 0.49 3.69
N GLU A 68 -13.42 0.41 4.08
CA GLU A 68 -12.65 1.49 4.68
C GLU A 68 -11.67 2.00 3.63
N LEU A 69 -11.78 3.28 3.31
CA LEU A 69 -10.88 3.98 2.39
C LEU A 69 -9.58 4.32 3.14
N SER A 70 -8.44 3.99 2.54
CA SER A 70 -7.12 4.32 3.08
C SER A 70 -6.23 5.01 2.04
N TRP A 71 -5.44 5.97 2.51
CA TRP A 71 -4.39 6.66 1.77
C TRP A 71 -3.04 6.08 2.18
N ASN A 72 -2.32 5.49 1.22
CA ASN A 72 -1.02 4.85 1.44
C ASN A 72 0.07 5.64 0.73
N VAL A 73 1.10 6.09 1.45
CA VAL A 73 2.30 6.67 0.84
C VAL A 73 3.22 5.53 0.45
N LEU A 74 3.52 5.38 -0.83
CA LEU A 74 4.32 4.31 -1.39
C LEU A 74 5.75 4.77 -1.69
N CYS A 75 6.71 3.86 -1.50
CA CYS A 75 8.05 4.01 -2.05
C CYS A 75 8.02 3.80 -3.57
N PRO A 76 8.51 4.75 -4.39
CA PRO A 76 8.58 4.56 -5.83
C PRO A 76 9.55 3.44 -6.23
N GLY A 77 10.61 3.20 -5.44
CA GLY A 77 11.63 2.18 -5.70
C GLY A 77 11.13 0.75 -5.53
N CYS A 78 10.52 0.42 -4.38
CA CYS A 78 10.09 -0.95 -4.06
C CYS A 78 8.57 -1.14 -3.91
N GLY A 79 7.77 -0.07 -3.91
CA GLY A 79 6.32 -0.14 -3.68
C GLY A 79 5.93 -0.46 -2.25
N GLY A 80 6.88 -0.48 -1.31
CA GLY A 80 6.60 -0.60 0.11
C GLY A 80 5.77 0.57 0.61
N VAL A 81 4.82 0.31 1.51
CA VAL A 81 4.01 1.33 2.15
C VAL A 81 4.83 1.99 3.25
N LEU A 82 5.09 3.28 3.10
CA LEU A 82 5.87 4.11 4.02
C LEU A 82 5.01 4.72 5.12
N ASP A 83 3.73 4.93 4.83
CA ASP A 83 2.74 5.44 5.76
C ASP A 83 1.33 5.06 5.30
N THR A 84 0.40 4.87 6.25
CA THR A 84 -1.01 4.55 5.98
C THR A 84 -1.90 5.40 6.86
N SER A 85 -2.96 5.96 6.29
CA SER A 85 -3.92 6.76 7.04
C SER A 85 -5.33 6.70 6.47
N THR A 86 -6.30 6.94 7.34
CA THR A 86 -7.71 7.14 6.97
C THR A 86 -7.99 8.54 6.44
N THR A 87 -7.06 9.48 6.62
CA THR A 87 -7.22 10.87 6.15
C THR A 87 -6.00 11.30 5.34
N LEU A 88 -6.23 12.08 4.29
CA LEU A 88 -5.12 12.66 3.53
C LEU A 88 -4.34 13.71 4.35
N LYS A 89 -4.96 14.27 5.39
CA LYS A 89 -4.37 15.30 6.28
C LYS A 89 -3.12 14.84 7.02
N SER A 90 -2.98 13.53 7.25
CA SER A 90 -1.78 12.99 7.90
C SER A 90 -0.59 12.84 6.95
N VAL A 91 -0.79 12.97 5.63
CA VAL A 91 0.32 13.00 4.66
C VAL A 91 0.94 14.39 4.69
N ASN A 92 1.76 14.63 5.71
CA ASN A 92 2.26 15.97 6.06
C ASN A 92 3.78 16.06 6.25
N LYS A 93 4.50 14.95 6.09
CA LYS A 93 5.96 14.95 6.11
C LYS A 93 6.53 15.42 4.77
N GLU A 94 7.59 16.21 4.82
CA GLU A 94 8.31 16.66 3.61
C GLU A 94 9.01 15.51 2.90
N GLU A 95 9.48 14.51 3.67
CA GLU A 95 10.23 13.37 3.17
C GLU A 95 9.82 12.10 3.93
N TYR A 96 9.73 10.98 3.20
CA TYR A 96 9.48 9.65 3.73
C TYR A 96 10.67 8.75 3.38
N ASP A 97 11.24 8.12 4.41
CA ASP A 97 12.38 7.22 4.27
C ASP A 97 11.89 5.79 3.98
N CYS A 98 12.36 5.20 2.89
CA CYS A 98 12.13 3.79 2.62
C CYS A 98 13.25 2.95 3.22
N ALA A 99 12.89 2.12 4.19
CA ALA A 99 13.84 1.22 4.84
C ALA A 99 14.41 0.17 3.89
N LEU A 100 13.63 -0.36 2.95
CA LEU A 100 14.10 -1.37 2.01
C LEU A 100 15.06 -0.78 0.96
N CYS A 101 14.83 0.47 0.54
CA CYS A 101 15.64 1.13 -0.49
C CYS A 101 16.76 2.02 0.06
N ALA A 102 16.79 2.29 1.37
CA ALA A 102 17.69 3.26 2.02
C ALA A 102 17.62 4.68 1.42
N ALA A 103 16.45 5.09 0.93
CA ALA A 103 16.27 6.32 0.20
C ALA A 103 15.10 7.14 0.75
N GLY A 104 15.31 8.45 0.86
CA GLY A 104 14.29 9.43 1.19
C GLY A 104 13.57 9.94 -0.06
N TYR A 105 12.25 10.07 0.02
CA TYR A 105 11.42 10.52 -1.09
C TYR A 105 10.46 11.62 -0.65
N ARG A 106 10.35 12.67 -1.48
CA ARG A 106 9.33 13.70 -1.30
C ARG A 106 8.03 13.25 -1.96
N PRO A 107 6.90 13.18 -1.23
CA PRO A 107 5.67 12.62 -1.75
C PRO A 107 5.08 13.49 -2.86
N THR A 108 4.61 12.85 -3.92
CA THR A 108 3.73 13.43 -4.95
C THR A 108 2.40 12.70 -4.96
N LEU A 109 1.28 13.43 -4.96
CA LEU A 109 -0.06 12.83 -4.92
C LEU A 109 -0.40 12.02 -6.18
N ASP A 110 0.28 12.28 -7.29
CA ASP A 110 0.01 11.64 -8.56
C ASP A 110 0.81 10.36 -8.81
N GLU A 111 1.82 10.06 -7.99
CA GLU A 111 2.67 8.88 -8.19
C GLU A 111 2.93 8.10 -6.90
N MET A 112 3.00 8.76 -5.74
CA MET A 112 3.36 8.10 -4.48
C MET A 112 2.18 7.85 -3.55
N VAL A 113 1.05 8.53 -3.71
CA VAL A 113 -0.10 8.33 -2.81
C VAL A 113 -1.14 7.45 -3.48
N GLU A 114 -1.25 6.22 -3.00
CA GLU A 114 -2.22 5.22 -3.41
C GLU A 114 -3.49 5.34 -2.55
N VAL A 115 -4.65 5.11 -3.17
CA VAL A 115 -5.94 4.97 -2.51
C VAL A 115 -6.38 3.52 -2.65
N THR A 116 -6.75 2.92 -1.53
CA THR A 116 -7.23 1.54 -1.49
C THR A 116 -8.48 1.42 -0.62
N PHE A 117 -9.19 0.31 -0.77
CA PHE A 117 -10.40 -0.01 -0.02
C PHE A 117 -10.22 -1.36 0.67
N THR A 118 -10.34 -1.42 1.99
CA THR A 118 -10.30 -2.67 2.74
C THR A 118 -11.70 -3.00 3.26
N VAL A 119 -12.17 -4.23 3.09
CA VAL A 119 -13.52 -4.61 3.56
C VAL A 119 -13.65 -4.33 5.07
N SER A 120 -14.80 -3.82 5.51
CA SER A 120 -15.03 -3.60 6.94
C SER A 120 -15.20 -4.93 7.67
N ARG A 121 -14.68 -5.03 8.91
CA ARG A 121 -14.89 -6.17 9.82
C ARG A 121 -16.37 -6.56 9.98
N ARG A 122 -17.29 -5.59 9.83
CA ARG A 122 -18.75 -5.79 9.94
C ARG A 122 -19.33 -6.57 8.75
N VAL A 123 -18.69 -6.49 7.59
CA VAL A 123 -19.13 -7.19 6.38
C VAL A 123 -18.47 -8.57 6.31
N ARG A 124 -17.14 -8.63 6.43
CA ARG A 124 -16.37 -9.88 6.46
C ARG A 124 -15.07 -9.64 7.21
N ARG A 125 -14.80 -10.44 8.25
CA ARG A 125 -13.50 -10.42 8.92
C ARG A 125 -12.47 -11.13 8.04
N ILE A 126 -11.33 -10.49 7.82
CA ILE A 126 -10.18 -11.03 7.07
C ILE A 126 -8.92 -10.97 7.92
N ALA A 127 -7.89 -11.75 7.58
CA ALA A 127 -6.65 -11.79 8.35
C ALA A 127 -5.94 -10.43 8.46
N ALA A 128 -5.99 -9.60 7.41
CA ALA A 128 -5.41 -8.25 7.42
C ALA A 128 -6.01 -7.29 8.45
N HIS A 129 -7.19 -7.61 9.01
CA HIS A 129 -7.74 -6.82 10.11
C HIS A 129 -6.89 -6.92 11.37
N ASP A 130 -6.18 -8.02 11.56
CA ASP A 130 -5.34 -8.30 12.72
C ASP A 130 -3.87 -8.57 12.24
N PRO A 131 -3.14 -7.57 11.71
CA PRO A 131 -1.82 -7.77 11.10
C PRO A 131 -0.79 -8.47 11.97
N HIS A 132 -0.89 -8.33 13.29
CA HIS A 132 0.02 -8.95 14.24
C HIS A 132 -0.09 -10.49 14.27
N GLU A 133 -1.18 -11.05 13.76
CA GLU A 133 -1.39 -12.49 13.64
C GLU A 133 -0.88 -13.04 12.29
N LEU A 134 -0.56 -12.17 11.31
CA LEU A 134 -0.15 -12.61 9.97
C LEU A 134 1.24 -13.26 9.99
N PRO A 135 1.39 -14.46 9.41
CA PRO A 135 2.70 -15.05 9.15
C PRO A 135 3.58 -14.14 8.31
N PHE A 136 4.90 -14.33 8.38
CA PHE A 136 5.89 -13.49 7.70
C PHE A 136 5.54 -13.18 6.24
N ALA A 137 5.31 -14.20 5.40
CA ALA A 137 5.01 -14.00 3.99
C ALA A 137 3.70 -13.22 3.79
N GLU A 138 2.65 -13.55 4.55
CA GLU A 138 1.37 -12.87 4.42
C GLU A 138 1.40 -11.44 4.95
N TYR A 139 2.25 -11.12 5.93
CA TYR A 139 2.48 -9.73 6.36
C TYR A 139 3.10 -8.92 5.20
N PHE A 140 4.12 -9.47 4.53
CA PHE A 140 4.69 -8.81 3.36
C PHE A 140 3.66 -8.64 2.24
N ARG A 141 2.86 -9.68 1.98
CA ARG A 141 1.86 -9.70 0.91
C ARG A 141 0.74 -8.68 1.13
N GLN A 142 0.21 -8.59 2.35
CA GLN A 142 -1.01 -7.82 2.64
C GLN A 142 -0.71 -6.43 3.22
N ILE A 143 0.41 -6.26 3.93
CA ILE A 143 0.66 -5.08 4.77
C ILE A 143 1.90 -4.29 4.32
N PHE A 144 3.00 -4.96 3.97
CA PHE A 144 4.24 -4.24 3.66
C PHE A 144 4.20 -3.56 2.29
N TRP A 145 3.81 -4.28 1.24
CA TRP A 145 3.73 -3.70 -0.11
C TRP A 145 2.35 -3.09 -0.40
N GLY A 146 2.35 -2.04 -1.20
CA GLY A 146 1.15 -1.42 -1.74
C GLY A 146 0.51 -2.30 -2.83
N SER A 147 -0.73 -1.97 -3.18
CA SER A 147 -1.51 -2.75 -4.13
C SER A 147 -0.99 -2.68 -5.58
N GLY A 148 -0.09 -1.73 -5.86
CA GLY A 148 0.65 -1.59 -7.12
C GLY A 148 1.73 -2.65 -7.39
N ILE A 149 2.05 -3.52 -6.43
CA ILE A 149 2.88 -4.71 -6.68
C ILE A 149 1.98 -5.91 -7.00
N ASN A 150 2.18 -6.54 -8.15
CA ASN A 150 1.50 -7.77 -8.53
C ASN A 150 2.24 -8.98 -7.94
N ILE A 151 1.95 -9.27 -6.67
CA ILE A 151 2.54 -10.37 -5.92
C ILE A 151 1.96 -11.71 -6.42
N PRO A 152 2.80 -12.65 -6.88
CA PRO A 152 2.31 -13.92 -7.43
C PRO A 152 1.70 -14.83 -6.35
N ASP A 153 0.84 -15.76 -6.76
CA ASP A 153 0.25 -16.74 -5.83
C ASP A 153 1.31 -17.58 -5.11
N TYR A 154 2.36 -17.98 -5.83
CA TYR A 154 3.51 -18.74 -5.32
C TYR A 154 4.48 -17.93 -4.45
N PHE A 155 4.11 -16.74 -3.98
CA PHE A 155 5.02 -15.86 -3.23
C PHE A 155 5.60 -16.50 -1.96
N GLU A 156 4.91 -17.42 -1.29
CA GLU A 156 5.48 -18.17 -0.15
C GLU A 156 6.71 -19.00 -0.57
N GLN A 157 6.63 -19.70 -1.70
CA GLN A 157 7.76 -20.43 -2.27
C GLN A 157 8.89 -19.48 -2.68
N LEU A 158 8.54 -18.33 -3.23
CA LEU A 158 9.52 -17.31 -3.57
C LEU A 158 10.26 -16.78 -2.33
N VAL A 159 9.55 -16.58 -1.21
CA VAL A 159 10.14 -16.20 0.08
C VAL A 159 11.14 -17.24 0.55
N GLU A 160 10.82 -18.54 0.48
CA GLU A 160 11.75 -19.62 0.85
C GLU A 160 13.04 -19.62 0.02
N GLU A 161 12.99 -19.12 -1.22
CA GLU A 161 14.16 -19.06 -2.10
C GLU A 161 15.04 -17.82 -1.89
N ILE A 162 14.46 -16.70 -1.45
CA ILE A 162 15.16 -15.40 -1.35
C ILE A 162 15.45 -14.98 0.08
N VAL A 163 14.82 -15.61 1.08
CA VAL A 163 15.04 -15.32 2.50
C VAL A 163 15.94 -16.41 3.11
N LEU A 164 17.14 -16.02 3.55
CA LEU A 164 18.11 -16.91 4.17
C LEU A 164 17.64 -17.47 5.50
N ASP A 165 17.02 -16.61 6.31
CA ASP A 165 16.45 -16.95 7.61
C ASP A 165 15.47 -15.84 8.04
N GLN A 166 14.52 -16.18 8.89
CA GLN A 166 13.52 -15.27 9.44
C GLN A 166 13.15 -15.70 10.86
N VAL A 167 12.75 -14.73 11.69
CA VAL A 167 12.31 -15.05 13.05
C VAL A 167 11.19 -14.13 13.48
N GLU A 168 10.19 -14.71 14.16
CA GLU A 168 9.23 -13.91 14.91
C GLU A 168 9.84 -13.53 16.25
N LEU A 169 9.87 -12.22 16.54
CA LEU A 169 10.51 -11.69 17.74
C LEU A 169 9.52 -10.87 18.58
N PRO A 170 8.99 -11.43 19.68
CA PRO A 170 8.08 -10.73 20.58
C PRO A 170 8.68 -9.46 21.22
N PRO A 171 7.84 -8.56 21.75
CA PRO A 171 8.29 -7.36 22.47
C PRO A 171 9.29 -7.67 23.58
N GLY A 172 10.41 -6.95 23.62
CA GLY A 172 11.44 -7.11 24.66
C GLY A 172 12.36 -8.33 24.51
N GLU A 173 12.12 -9.20 23.52
CA GLU A 173 12.87 -10.44 23.35
C GLU A 173 14.14 -10.29 22.50
N LYS A 174 14.99 -11.33 22.57
CA LYS A 174 16.21 -11.47 21.78
C LYS A 174 16.24 -12.80 21.06
N ALA A 175 16.66 -12.78 19.80
CA ALA A 175 16.91 -13.97 19.01
C ALA A 175 18.38 -14.06 18.60
N LEU A 176 18.83 -15.30 18.40
CA LEU A 176 20.16 -15.60 17.89
C LEU A 176 20.03 -16.51 16.66
N LEU A 177 20.40 -16.00 15.50
CA LEU A 177 20.44 -16.75 14.25
C LEU A 177 21.87 -17.16 13.91
N SER A 178 22.03 -18.38 13.42
CA SER A 178 23.31 -18.93 12.98
C SER A 178 23.14 -19.42 11.54
N LEU A 179 23.74 -18.70 10.61
CA LEU A 179 23.55 -18.92 9.18
C LEU A 179 24.87 -18.86 8.42
N GLN A 180 24.86 -19.37 7.19
CA GLN A 180 25.96 -19.24 6.25
C GLN A 180 25.63 -18.12 5.27
N LEU A 181 26.44 -17.06 5.26
CA LEU A 181 26.26 -15.97 4.31
C LEU A 181 26.78 -16.35 2.93
N PRO A 182 25.97 -16.20 1.87
CA PRO A 182 26.43 -16.30 0.49
C PRO A 182 27.24 -15.05 0.09
N ALA A 183 27.98 -15.12 -1.02
CA ALA A 183 28.67 -13.98 -1.62
C ALA A 183 27.70 -13.07 -2.39
N GLU A 184 26.68 -12.56 -1.69
CA GLU A 184 25.59 -11.77 -2.23
C GLU A 184 25.33 -10.54 -1.37
N PHE A 185 24.63 -9.56 -1.90
CA PHE A 185 24.12 -8.45 -1.10
C PHE A 185 22.89 -8.92 -0.31
N VAL A 186 22.91 -8.79 1.02
CA VAL A 186 21.83 -9.26 1.91
C VAL A 186 21.23 -8.08 2.67
N ILE A 187 19.91 -8.07 2.80
CA ILE A 187 19.14 -7.05 3.51
C ILE A 187 18.47 -7.71 4.70
N VAL A 188 18.84 -7.32 5.92
CA VAL A 188 18.02 -7.64 7.09
C VAL A 188 16.92 -6.60 7.16
N VAL A 189 15.66 -7.00 6.99
CA VAL A 189 14.52 -6.08 7.04
C VAL A 189 13.43 -6.63 7.94
N ASP A 190 12.91 -5.77 8.80
CA ASP A 190 11.68 -6.01 9.57
C ASP A 190 10.55 -5.18 8.95
N PRO A 191 9.48 -5.82 8.44
CA PRO A 191 8.38 -5.14 7.78
C PRO A 191 7.46 -4.39 8.76
N VAL A 192 7.54 -4.67 10.07
CA VAL A 192 6.65 -4.07 11.08
C VAL A 192 7.12 -2.67 11.45
N THR A 193 8.40 -2.53 11.77
CA THR A 193 9.02 -1.25 12.16
C THR A 193 9.69 -0.53 11.00
N HIS A 194 9.75 -1.16 9.82
CA HIS A 194 10.60 -0.73 8.73
C HIS A 194 12.06 -0.58 9.19
N GLY A 195 12.53 -1.52 10.02
CA GLY A 195 13.91 -1.63 10.45
C GLY A 195 14.76 -2.34 9.41
N THR A 196 15.84 -1.73 8.91
CA THR A 196 16.75 -2.34 7.94
C THR A 196 18.21 -2.30 8.36
N GLN A 197 19.00 -3.29 7.93
CA GLN A 197 20.47 -3.31 7.92
C GLN A 197 20.95 -3.95 6.60
N PHE A 198 21.89 -3.29 5.90
CA PHE A 198 22.47 -3.82 4.66
C PHE A 198 23.78 -4.55 4.92
N LEU A 199 23.96 -5.71 4.30
CA LEU A 199 25.16 -6.54 4.38
C LEU A 199 25.74 -6.69 2.96
N ASP A 200 26.89 -6.05 2.73
CA ASP A 200 27.67 -6.23 1.51
C ASP A 200 28.62 -7.42 1.71
N VAL A 201 28.17 -8.62 1.33
CA VAL A 201 28.93 -9.86 1.56
C VAL A 201 29.84 -10.16 0.38
N LYS A 202 31.14 -9.92 0.54
CA LYS A 202 32.12 -10.03 -0.56
C LYS A 202 33.51 -10.43 -0.09
N GLY A 203 34.37 -10.75 -1.05
CA GLY A 203 35.76 -11.17 -0.82
C GLY A 203 35.89 -12.68 -0.58
N GLU A 204 37.07 -13.11 -0.15
CA GLU A 204 37.39 -14.52 0.05
C GLU A 204 36.53 -15.14 1.18
N PRO A 205 35.92 -16.32 0.96
CA PRO A 205 35.16 -17.02 1.99
C PRO A 205 36.00 -17.29 3.24
N THR A 206 35.39 -17.14 4.41
CA THR A 206 36.03 -17.41 5.70
C THR A 206 35.37 -18.57 6.43
N ARG A 207 36.15 -19.29 7.23
CA ARG A 207 35.65 -20.26 8.22
C ARG A 207 35.50 -19.64 9.62
N GLU A 208 36.02 -18.43 9.81
CA GLU A 208 35.92 -17.71 11.06
C GLU A 208 34.49 -17.19 11.26
N ARG A 209 33.93 -17.45 12.44
CA ARG A 209 32.59 -16.97 12.78
C ARG A 209 32.60 -15.45 12.92
N GLN A 210 31.82 -14.78 12.09
CA GLN A 210 31.54 -13.34 12.17
C GLN A 210 30.33 -13.11 13.08
N ASN A 211 30.29 -11.99 13.80
CA ASN A 211 29.16 -11.64 14.68
C ASN A 211 28.59 -10.28 14.28
N LEU A 212 27.27 -10.18 14.25
CA LEU A 212 26.54 -8.92 14.06
C LEU A 212 25.42 -8.84 15.10
N SER A 213 25.15 -7.65 15.62
CA SER A 213 24.07 -7.40 16.58
C SER A 213 23.23 -6.24 16.10
N LEU A 214 21.92 -6.45 15.99
CA LEU A 214 20.95 -5.46 15.58
C LEU A 214 19.93 -5.26 16.68
N VAL A 215 19.64 -3.99 16.97
CA VAL A 215 18.65 -3.58 17.95
C VAL A 215 17.58 -2.82 17.20
N PHE A 216 16.34 -3.28 17.31
CA PHE A 216 15.17 -2.58 16.79
C PHE A 216 14.60 -1.73 17.91
N ASP A 217 14.77 -0.42 17.80
CA ASP A 217 14.10 0.56 18.63
C ASP A 217 13.31 1.54 17.73
N ARG A 218 12.41 2.33 18.33
CA ARG A 218 11.59 3.29 17.58
C ARG A 218 12.42 4.45 16.97
N LEU A 219 13.72 4.53 17.26
CA LEU A 219 14.60 5.64 16.92
C LEU A 219 15.58 5.23 15.82
N ARG A 220 15.02 5.07 14.61
CA ARG A 220 15.73 4.82 13.34
C ARG A 220 16.45 3.47 13.25
N ALA A 221 16.11 2.75 12.20
CA ALA A 221 16.82 1.59 11.70
C ALA A 221 18.33 1.85 11.48
N PRO A 222 19.19 0.81 11.56
CA PRO A 222 20.58 0.88 11.10
C PRO A 222 20.70 1.20 9.60
N THR A 223 20.79 2.47 9.21
CA THR A 223 20.92 2.91 7.82
C THR A 223 22.31 2.72 7.20
N GLY A 224 23.16 1.90 7.82
CA GLY A 224 24.53 1.64 7.35
C GLY A 224 24.64 0.35 6.54
N THR A 225 25.61 0.29 5.65
CA THR A 225 26.06 -0.96 5.03
C THR A 225 27.24 -1.51 5.83
N VAL A 226 27.15 -2.77 6.24
CA VAL A 226 28.26 -3.49 6.87
C VAL A 226 28.85 -4.45 5.84
N THR A 227 30.17 -4.43 5.67
CA THR A 227 30.86 -5.38 4.80
C THR A 227 31.24 -6.62 5.60
N LEU A 228 30.86 -7.80 5.10
CA LEU A 228 31.19 -9.10 5.68
C LEU A 228 31.81 -10.00 4.59
N ARG A 229 32.47 -11.09 5.01
CA ARG A 229 32.93 -12.13 4.08
C ARG A 229 31.91 -13.26 3.98
N PRO A 230 31.83 -13.97 2.84
CA PRO A 230 31.03 -15.19 2.75
C PRO A 230 31.46 -16.19 3.82
N GLY A 231 30.50 -16.86 4.47
CA GLY A 231 30.78 -17.80 5.57
C GLY A 231 29.91 -17.62 6.81
N PRO A 232 30.30 -18.20 7.95
CA PRO A 232 29.43 -18.32 9.11
C PRO A 232 29.18 -16.96 9.79
N LEU A 233 27.90 -16.61 9.96
CA LEU A 233 27.42 -15.45 10.70
C LEU A 233 26.63 -15.90 11.93
N ARG A 234 26.93 -15.28 13.08
CA ARG A 234 26.10 -15.27 14.27
C ARG A 234 25.42 -13.91 14.39
N LEU A 235 24.13 -13.86 14.09
CA LEU A 235 23.32 -12.64 14.14
C LEU A 235 22.51 -12.60 15.43
N THR A 236 22.67 -11.54 16.21
CA THR A 236 21.83 -11.27 17.38
C THR A 236 20.83 -10.20 17.03
N LEU A 237 19.54 -10.46 17.29
CA LEU A 237 18.45 -9.52 17.07
C LEU A 237 17.81 -9.22 18.42
N GLU A 238 17.56 -7.95 18.72
CA GLU A 238 16.93 -7.51 19.95
C GLU A 238 15.76 -6.58 19.64
N ASN A 239 14.57 -6.93 20.11
CA ASN A 239 13.37 -6.11 19.97
C ASN A 239 13.20 -5.25 21.23
N ARG A 240 13.42 -3.94 21.11
CA ARG A 240 13.16 -2.96 22.18
C ARG A 240 11.86 -2.18 21.97
N THR A 241 11.03 -2.63 21.04
CA THR A 241 9.72 -2.03 20.79
C THR A 241 8.64 -2.72 21.64
N ASP A 242 7.45 -2.17 21.61
CA ASP A 242 6.24 -2.69 22.25
C ASP A 242 5.40 -3.58 21.31
N THR A 243 5.89 -3.86 20.10
CA THR A 243 5.23 -4.71 19.10
C THR A 243 6.09 -5.92 18.73
N ARG A 244 5.45 -7.00 18.27
CA ARG A 244 6.12 -8.13 17.62
C ARG A 244 6.83 -7.65 16.35
N LEU A 245 8.00 -8.22 16.08
CA LEU A 245 8.76 -8.02 14.84
C LEU A 245 8.84 -9.31 14.03
N LEU A 246 9.09 -9.14 12.74
CA LEU A 246 9.27 -10.19 11.75
C LEU A 246 10.54 -9.94 10.91
N PRO A 247 11.74 -9.78 11.54
CA PRO A 247 12.97 -9.60 10.79
C PRO A 247 13.27 -10.81 9.90
N GLY A 248 13.56 -10.54 8.64
CA GLY A 248 14.03 -11.53 7.66
C GLY A 248 15.31 -11.08 6.97
N LEU A 249 16.13 -12.03 6.56
CA LEU A 249 17.38 -11.80 5.84
C LEU A 249 17.19 -12.12 4.36
N TRP A 250 16.98 -11.09 3.55
CA TRP A 250 16.68 -11.20 2.13
C TRP A 250 17.93 -11.09 1.28
N ILE A 251 18.10 -11.98 0.31
CA ILE A 251 19.08 -11.82 -0.76
C ILE A 251 18.55 -10.77 -1.74
N ALA A 252 19.29 -9.68 -1.93
CA ALA A 252 18.97 -8.63 -2.90
C ALA A 252 19.39 -9.02 -4.33
N GLY A 253 18.95 -10.19 -4.77
CA GLY A 253 19.26 -10.77 -6.07
C GLY A 253 18.14 -10.57 -7.10
N ASP A 254 18.33 -11.18 -8.27
CA ASP A 254 17.42 -11.05 -9.43
C ASP A 254 15.97 -11.40 -9.11
N LYS A 255 15.73 -12.43 -8.28
CA LYS A 255 14.37 -12.85 -7.89
C LYS A 255 13.62 -11.75 -7.10
N LEU A 256 14.31 -11.06 -6.19
CA LEU A 256 13.72 -9.92 -5.47
C LEU A 256 13.48 -8.76 -6.45
N HIS A 257 14.44 -8.46 -7.32
CA HIS A 257 14.27 -7.42 -8.34
C HIS A 257 13.09 -7.71 -9.28
N GLU A 258 12.92 -8.95 -9.73
CA GLU A 258 11.80 -9.37 -10.57
C GLU A 258 10.47 -9.18 -9.84
N LEU A 259 10.37 -9.58 -8.57
CA LEU A 259 9.18 -9.35 -7.74
C LEU A 259 8.84 -7.85 -7.66
N LEU A 260 9.82 -7.02 -7.31
CA LEU A 260 9.63 -5.57 -7.20
C LEU A 260 9.36 -4.90 -8.56
N GLY A 261 9.76 -5.54 -9.67
CA GLY A 261 9.50 -5.11 -11.03
C GLY A 261 8.09 -5.41 -11.53
N ARG A 262 7.31 -6.27 -10.84
CA ARG A 262 5.93 -6.61 -11.20
C ARG A 262 4.94 -5.48 -10.84
N ARG A 263 5.12 -4.32 -11.45
CA ARG A 263 4.30 -3.13 -11.23
C ARG A 263 2.98 -3.21 -12.00
N ARG A 264 1.93 -2.68 -11.38
CA ARG A 264 0.63 -2.45 -12.02
C ARG A 264 0.08 -1.07 -11.63
N PRO A 265 -0.77 -0.46 -12.47
CA PRO A 265 -1.46 0.77 -12.13
C PRO A 265 -2.29 0.62 -10.84
N PHE A 266 -2.46 1.72 -10.12
CA PHE A 266 -3.32 1.81 -8.94
C PHE A 266 -4.04 3.15 -8.91
N LEU A 267 -5.06 3.27 -8.07
CA LEU A 267 -5.82 4.50 -7.91
C LEU A 267 -4.98 5.51 -7.13
N THR A 268 -4.60 6.61 -7.76
CA THR A 268 -3.79 7.65 -7.11
C THR A 268 -4.66 8.66 -6.37
N ALA A 269 -4.10 9.32 -5.37
CA ALA A 269 -4.76 10.41 -4.67
C ALA A 269 -5.19 11.52 -5.62
N LYS A 270 -4.34 11.88 -6.61
CA LYS A 270 -4.72 12.83 -7.66
C LYS A 270 -6.04 12.43 -8.32
N ARG A 271 -6.11 11.19 -8.83
CA ARG A 271 -7.27 10.71 -9.57
C ARG A 271 -8.53 10.71 -8.72
N LEU A 272 -8.42 10.30 -7.45
CA LEU A 272 -9.53 10.33 -6.52
C LEU A 272 -10.02 11.76 -6.21
N LEU A 273 -9.11 12.69 -5.93
CA LEU A 273 -9.46 14.09 -5.62
C LEU A 273 -10.08 14.83 -6.81
N THR A 274 -9.89 14.34 -8.04
CA THR A 274 -10.54 14.84 -9.25
C THR A 274 -11.80 14.10 -9.64
N ASN A 275 -12.15 13.00 -8.97
CA ASN A 275 -13.35 12.23 -9.27
C ASN A 275 -14.60 12.94 -8.71
N GLN A 276 -15.64 13.05 -9.53
CA GLN A 276 -16.85 13.80 -9.18
C GLN A 276 -17.62 13.15 -8.01
N VAL A 277 -17.78 11.83 -8.03
CA VAL A 277 -18.48 11.09 -6.97
C VAL A 277 -17.77 11.24 -5.62
N PHE A 278 -16.43 11.25 -5.63
CA PHE A 278 -15.66 11.51 -4.41
C PHE A 278 -15.99 12.89 -3.83
N ARG A 279 -16.02 13.93 -4.68
CA ARG A 279 -16.33 15.30 -4.26
C ARG A 279 -17.77 15.45 -3.77
N ASP A 280 -18.71 14.76 -4.40
CA ASP A 280 -20.12 14.79 -3.99
C ASP A 280 -20.33 14.11 -2.62
N ILE A 281 -19.60 13.03 -2.34
CA ILE A 281 -19.73 12.27 -1.09
C ILE A 281 -18.98 12.93 0.08
N TYR A 282 -17.75 13.39 -0.14
CA TYR A 282 -16.83 13.84 0.92
C TYR A 282 -16.65 15.36 0.98
N GLY A 283 -17.08 16.11 -0.04
CA GLY A 283 -16.99 17.55 -0.07
C GLY A 283 -15.55 18.09 0.07
N THR A 284 -15.42 19.26 0.69
CA THR A 284 -14.15 19.98 0.87
C THR A 284 -13.32 19.56 2.08
N ASP A 285 -13.82 18.66 2.94
CA ASP A 285 -13.19 18.34 4.24
C ASP A 285 -11.97 17.41 4.16
N THR A 286 -11.57 17.02 2.94
CA THR A 286 -10.53 16.02 2.71
C THR A 286 -9.11 16.55 2.93
N ILE A 287 -8.87 17.85 2.71
CA ILE A 287 -7.55 18.49 2.77
C ILE A 287 -7.59 19.61 3.83
N ASP A 288 -6.52 19.76 4.61
CA ASP A 288 -6.40 20.88 5.54
C ASP A 288 -5.99 22.17 4.81
N VAL A 289 -6.49 23.32 5.23
CA VAL A 289 -6.24 24.63 4.59
C VAL A 289 -4.74 24.97 4.59
N GLU A 290 -3.98 24.53 5.58
CA GLU A 290 -2.54 24.77 5.65
C GLU A 290 -1.69 23.67 4.98
N GLN A 291 -2.32 22.58 4.52
CA GLN A 291 -1.60 21.45 3.96
C GLN A 291 -1.13 21.75 2.53
N ARG A 292 0.18 21.56 2.31
CA ARG A 292 0.79 21.71 0.98
C ARG A 292 1.10 20.33 0.42
N LEU A 293 0.37 19.93 -0.62
CA LEU A 293 0.56 18.66 -1.30
C LEU A 293 1.05 18.90 -2.72
N LYS A 294 2.08 18.16 -3.14
CA LYS A 294 2.64 18.30 -4.50
C LYS A 294 1.85 17.43 -5.48
N ILE A 295 1.33 18.06 -6.53
CA ILE A 295 0.78 17.40 -7.72
C ILE A 295 1.70 17.77 -8.89
N THR A 296 2.24 16.79 -9.60
CA THR A 296 3.19 17.06 -10.70
C THR A 296 2.48 17.56 -11.96
N SER A 297 1.28 17.04 -12.24
CA SER A 297 0.47 17.45 -13.39
C SER A 297 -1.04 17.36 -13.12
N LEU A 298 -1.79 18.35 -13.60
CA LEU A 298 -3.25 18.38 -13.59
C LEU A 298 -3.77 18.96 -14.92
N THR A 299 -4.75 18.31 -15.53
CA THR A 299 -5.31 18.72 -16.82
C THR A 299 -6.77 19.13 -16.62
N PHE A 300 -7.13 20.31 -17.15
CA PHE A 300 -8.50 20.80 -17.16
C PHE A 300 -8.97 20.96 -18.60
N LEU A 301 -10.16 20.43 -18.91
CA LEU A 301 -10.85 20.70 -20.17
C LEU A 301 -11.96 21.71 -19.88
N PHE A 302 -11.85 22.89 -20.48
CA PHE A 302 -12.91 23.88 -20.49
C PHE A 302 -13.60 23.84 -21.84
N THR A 303 -14.91 23.57 -21.84
CA THR A 303 -15.76 23.67 -23.02
C THR A 303 -16.66 24.88 -22.84
N ASP A 304 -16.58 25.83 -23.75
CA ASP A 304 -17.53 26.94 -23.82
C ASP A 304 -18.54 26.69 -24.95
N LEU A 305 -19.79 27.06 -24.70
CA LEU A 305 -20.81 27.13 -25.74
C LEU A 305 -20.61 28.44 -26.50
N LYS A 306 -20.25 28.35 -27.77
CA LYS A 306 -20.03 29.54 -28.61
C LYS A 306 -21.25 30.47 -28.58
N GLY A 307 -21.08 31.70 -28.09
CA GLY A 307 -22.15 32.70 -27.99
C GLY A 307 -23.00 32.60 -26.71
N SER A 308 -22.58 31.80 -25.73
CA SER A 308 -23.24 31.66 -24.43
C SER A 308 -23.35 33.02 -23.72
N THR A 309 -22.26 33.78 -23.60
CA THR A 309 -22.26 35.10 -22.97
C THR A 309 -23.28 36.05 -23.61
N GLU A 310 -23.33 36.09 -24.95
CA GLU A 310 -24.26 36.95 -25.70
C GLU A 310 -25.72 36.48 -25.55
N LEU A 311 -25.94 35.18 -25.37
CA LEU A 311 -27.26 34.63 -25.03
C LEU A 311 -27.69 35.07 -23.62
N TYR A 312 -26.84 34.86 -22.61
CA TYR A 312 -27.10 35.26 -21.22
C TYR A 312 -27.37 36.77 -21.11
N GLU A 313 -26.57 37.60 -21.78
CA GLU A 313 -26.78 39.05 -21.84
C GLU A 313 -28.10 39.45 -22.52
N ARG A 314 -28.54 38.71 -23.54
CA ARG A 314 -29.75 39.04 -24.31
C ARG A 314 -31.04 38.63 -23.63
N VAL A 315 -31.10 37.42 -23.06
CA VAL A 315 -32.35 36.85 -22.54
C VAL A 315 -32.42 36.83 -21.01
N GLY A 316 -31.29 37.09 -20.34
CA GLY A 316 -31.17 37.00 -18.89
C GLY A 316 -31.04 35.56 -18.39
N ASP A 317 -30.38 35.38 -17.24
CA ASP A 317 -29.98 34.07 -16.71
C ASP A 317 -31.13 33.05 -16.64
N LEU A 318 -32.28 33.45 -16.07
CA LEU A 318 -33.43 32.55 -15.88
C LEU A 318 -33.98 31.97 -17.19
N VAL A 319 -34.01 32.76 -18.27
CA VAL A 319 -34.55 32.31 -19.57
C VAL A 319 -33.51 31.50 -20.36
N ALA A 320 -32.23 31.82 -20.19
CA ALA A 320 -31.14 31.08 -20.84
C ALA A 320 -30.99 29.65 -20.30
N PHE A 321 -31.35 29.39 -19.05
CA PHE A 321 -31.32 28.04 -18.46
C PHE A 321 -32.47 27.11 -18.94
N ASP A 322 -33.57 27.68 -19.45
CA ASP A 322 -34.74 26.93 -19.93
C ASP A 322 -34.73 26.67 -21.47
N LEU A 323 -33.67 27.09 -22.18
CA LEU A 323 -33.47 26.95 -23.63
C LEU A 323 -32.62 25.72 -24.00
#